data_AF-A0A0J9UQH4-F1
#
_entry.id   AF-A0A0J9UQH4-F1
#
_cell.length_a   1.000
_cell.length_b   1.000
_cell.length_c   1.000
_cell.angle_alpha   90.00
_cell.angle_beta   90.00
_cell.angle_gamma   90.00
#
_symmetry.space_group_name_H-M   'P 1'
#
loop_
_entity.id
_entity.type
_entity.pdbx_description
1 polymer ?
#
loop_
_entity_poly.entity_id
_entity_poly.type
_entity_poly.pdbx_seq_one_letter_code
_entity_poly.pdbx_strand_id
1 'polypeptide(L)'
;MTGRHKAIRLPPLKTLRVHNPKRQVENPCIAIMSSVLACWASAGYNATGCAAVENQLRKCMDGPAPPPAGTNTINYHLARMQKYMTGPRKQK
;
A
#
# COMPACT_ATOMS: atom_id res chain seq x y z
N MET A 1 -14.52 -15.80 -14.21
CA MET A 1 -15.07 -16.86 -13.34
C MET A 1 -14.89 -16.45 -11.88
N THR A 2 -15.86 -15.75 -11.28
CA THR A 2 -15.82 -15.33 -9.87
C THR A 2 -16.71 -16.26 -9.04
N GLY A 3 -16.11 -17.32 -8.51
CA GLY A 3 -16.76 -18.18 -7.51
C GLY A 3 -16.97 -17.39 -6.22
N ARG A 4 -18.23 -17.09 -5.88
CA ARG A 4 -18.62 -16.56 -4.55
C ARG A 4 -18.47 -17.67 -3.51
N HIS A 5 -17.25 -17.93 -3.06
CA HIS A 5 -17.05 -18.73 -1.84
C HIS A 5 -17.57 -17.91 -0.65
N LYS A 6 -18.53 -18.47 0.09
CA LYS A 6 -19.00 -17.85 1.34
C LYS A 6 -17.81 -17.69 2.29
N ALA A 7 -17.70 -16.52 2.91
CA ALA A 7 -16.63 -16.25 3.86
C ALA A 7 -16.65 -17.31 4.98
N ILE A 8 -15.51 -17.98 5.17
CA ILE A 8 -15.35 -19.02 6.18
C ILE A 8 -15.43 -18.37 7.56
N ARG A 9 -16.14 -19.00 8.49
CA ARG A 9 -16.15 -18.56 9.89
C ARG A 9 -14.80 -18.85 10.53
N LEU A 10 -14.16 -17.82 11.07
CA LEU A 10 -12.83 -17.94 11.66
C LEU A 10 -12.86 -18.86 12.89
N PRO A 11 -11.83 -19.72 13.07
CA PRO A 11 -11.65 -20.49 14.30
C PRO A 11 -11.44 -19.54 15.50
N PRO A 12 -11.52 -20.04 16.74
CA PRO A 12 -11.27 -19.21 17.91
C PRO A 12 -9.82 -18.70 17.93
N LEU A 13 -9.64 -17.40 17.71
CA LEU A 13 -8.34 -16.72 17.72
C LEU A 13 -8.07 -16.10 19.10
N LYS A 14 -6.78 -15.95 19.46
CA LYS A 14 -6.37 -15.20 20.67
C LYS A 14 -6.75 -13.73 20.56
N THR A 15 -6.41 -13.09 19.44
CA THR A 15 -6.74 -11.70 19.09
C THR A 15 -7.03 -11.58 17.60
N LEU A 16 -8.05 -10.80 17.23
CA LEU A 16 -8.34 -10.47 15.83
C LEU A 16 -7.67 -9.13 15.49
N ARG A 17 -6.56 -9.18 14.75
CA ARG A 17 -5.74 -8.00 14.43
C ARG A 17 -5.09 -8.12 13.05
N VAL A 18 -4.97 -7.00 12.34
CA VAL A 18 -4.11 -6.87 11.16
C VAL A 18 -2.70 -6.51 11.61
N HIS A 19 -1.70 -7.28 11.15
CA HIS A 19 -0.29 -7.07 11.51
C HIS A 19 0.22 -5.71 11.02
N ASN A 20 0.03 -5.43 9.73
CA ASN A 20 0.40 -4.18 9.05
C ASN A 20 -0.87 -3.39 8.66
N PRO A 21 -1.46 -2.61 9.58
CA PRO A 21 -2.69 -1.87 9.28
C PRO A 21 -2.45 -0.63 8.42
N LYS A 22 -1.22 -0.11 8.38
CA LYS A 22 -0.88 1.06 7.58
C LYS A 22 -0.51 0.63 6.17
N ARG A 23 -1.02 1.34 5.17
CA ARG A 23 -0.52 1.23 3.80
C ARG A 23 0.91 1.79 3.77
N GLN A 24 1.82 1.02 3.19
CA GLN A 24 3.15 1.53 2.88
C GLN A 24 2.99 2.55 1.76
N VAL A 25 3.34 3.81 2.04
CA VAL A 25 3.36 4.85 1.03
C VAL A 25 4.68 4.69 0.28
N GLU A 26 4.59 4.22 -0.95
CA GLU A 26 5.75 4.13 -1.84
C GLU A 26 6.21 5.53 -2.24
N ASN A 27 7.51 5.69 -2.47
CA ASN A 27 8.07 6.98 -2.86
C ASN A 27 7.55 7.36 -4.27
N PRO A 28 6.88 8.52 -4.42
CA PRO A 28 6.28 8.94 -5.70
C PRO A 28 7.33 9.13 -6.82
N CYS A 29 8.59 9.39 -6.47
CA CYS A 29 9.65 9.60 -7.45
C CYS A 29 10.13 8.29 -8.10
N ILE A 30 9.87 7.13 -7.51
CA ILE A 30 10.24 5.83 -8.09
C ILE A 30 9.49 5.58 -9.40
N ALA A 31 8.19 5.91 -9.44
CA ALA A 31 7.40 5.78 -10.66
C ALA A 31 7.93 6.72 -11.76
N ILE A 32 8.25 7.97 -11.42
CA ILE A 32 8.78 8.95 -12.38
C ILE A 32 10.17 8.51 -12.89
N MET A 33 11.01 7.99 -12.00
CA MET A 33 12.33 7.47 -12.35
C MET A 33 12.21 6.30 -13.35
N SER A 34 11.24 5.39 -13.15
CA SER A 34 10.99 4.31 -14.10
C SER A 34 10.58 4.83 -15.48
N SER A 35 9.81 5.93 -15.55
CA SER A 35 9.45 6.59 -16.80
C SER A 35 10.65 7.23 -17.50
N VAL A 36 11.61 7.79 -16.75
CA VAL A 36 12.87 8.31 -17.33
C VAL A 36 13.67 7.17 -17.97
N LEU A 37 13.82 6.06 -17.26
CA LEU A 37 14.51 4.87 -17.78
C LEU A 37 13.83 4.32 -19.03
N ALA A 38 12.50 4.27 -19.06
CA ALA A 38 11.74 3.86 -20.23
C ALA A 38 11.91 4.83 -21.42
N CYS A 39 12.01 6.13 -21.16
CA CYS A 39 12.25 7.13 -22.19
C CYS A 39 13.66 6.96 -22.79
N TRP A 40 14.68 6.78 -21.96
CA TRP A 40 16.03 6.52 -22.45
C TRP A 40 16.14 5.18 -23.21
N ALA A 41 15.40 4.16 -22.78
CA ALA A 41 15.38 2.87 -23.47
C ALA A 41 14.72 2.93 -24.85
N SER A 42 13.78 3.87 -25.07
CA SER A 42 13.01 3.97 -26.32
C SER A 42 13.55 5.03 -27.28
N ALA A 43 13.91 6.22 -26.77
CA ALA A 43 14.36 7.36 -27.57
C ALA A 43 15.89 7.52 -27.60
N GLY A 44 16.62 6.78 -26.76
CA GLY A 44 18.05 6.93 -26.57
C GLY A 44 18.41 7.87 -25.42
N TYR A 45 19.64 7.73 -24.93
CA TYR A 45 20.17 8.56 -23.85
C TYR A 45 20.22 10.04 -24.26
N ASN A 46 19.71 10.92 -23.41
CA ASN A 46 19.76 12.38 -23.60
C ASN A 46 18.98 12.89 -24.84
N ALA A 47 17.96 12.14 -25.28
CA ALA A 47 17.04 12.61 -26.32
C ALA A 47 16.23 13.81 -25.81
N THR A 48 16.05 14.84 -26.65
CA THR A 48 15.26 16.04 -26.33
C THR A 48 13.82 15.72 -25.91
N GLY A 49 13.28 14.57 -26.35
CA GLY A 49 11.96 14.07 -25.95
C GLY A 49 11.84 13.66 -24.47
N CYS A 50 12.96 13.37 -23.78
CA CYS A 50 12.95 12.94 -22.37
C CYS A 50 13.06 14.10 -21.37
N ALA A 51 13.37 15.32 -21.83
CA ALA A 51 13.60 16.49 -20.97
C ALA A 51 12.40 16.81 -20.06
N ALA A 52 11.18 16.59 -20.52
CA ALA A 52 9.98 16.82 -19.71
C ALA A 52 9.91 15.85 -18.50
N VAL A 53 10.23 14.57 -18.72
CA VAL A 53 10.18 13.53 -17.69
C VAL A 53 11.34 13.67 -16.70
N GLU A 54 12.52 14.06 -17.19
CA GLU A 54 13.67 14.38 -16.34
C GLU A 54 13.40 15.59 -15.42
N ASN A 55 12.74 16.63 -15.94
CA ASN A 55 12.33 17.76 -15.13
C ASN A 55 11.26 17.41 -14.10
N GLN A 56 10.35 16.47 -14.41
CA GLN A 56 9.41 15.95 -13.42
C GLN A 56 10.12 15.18 -12.29
N LEU A 57 11.15 14.40 -12.62
CA LEU A 57 11.94 13.69 -11.61
C LEU A 57 12.66 14.68 -10.68
N ARG A 58 13.28 15.73 -11.24
CA ARG A 58 13.94 16.78 -10.46
C ARG A 58 12.96 17.45 -9.49
N LYS A 59 11.79 17.87 -9.97
CA LYS A 59 10.73 18.45 -9.12
C LYS A 59 10.28 17.51 -8.00
N CYS A 60 10.25 16.20 -8.26
CA CYS A 60 9.88 15.23 -7.24
C CYS A 60 10.95 15.10 -6.15
N MET A 61 12.23 15.10 -6.53
CA MET A 61 13.37 14.96 -5.62
C MET A 61 13.64 16.24 -4.81
N ASP A 62 13.40 17.42 -5.40
CA ASP A 62 13.55 18.71 -4.72
C ASP A 62 12.38 19.03 -3.78
N GLY A 63 11.26 18.30 -3.92
CA GLY A 63 10.07 18.48 -3.11
C GLY A 63 10.24 17.99 -1.66
N PRO A 64 9.46 18.55 -0.72
CA PRO A 64 9.46 18.05 0.65
C PRO A 64 8.93 16.61 0.70
N ALA A 65 9.44 15.83 1.67
CA ALA A 65 8.96 14.47 1.90
C ALA A 65 7.44 14.48 2.21
N PRO A 66 6.67 13.51 1.68
CA PRO A 66 5.24 13.45 1.93
C PRO A 66 4.96 13.25 3.43
N PRO A 67 3.88 13.86 3.95
CA PRO A 67 3.53 13.72 5.36
C PRO A 67 3.22 12.25 5.70
N PRO A 68 3.48 11.81 6.94
CA PRO A 68 3.16 10.47 7.36
C PRO A 68 1.66 10.21 7.25
N ALA A 69 1.29 9.02 6.79
CA ALA A 69 -0.10 8.61 6.73
C ALA A 69 -0.76 8.65 8.12
N GLY A 70 -2.03 9.04 8.15
CA GLY A 70 -2.85 9.08 9.36
C GLY A 70 -2.89 7.74 10.11
N THR A 71 -3.24 7.80 11.39
CA THR A 71 -3.35 6.60 12.23
C THR A 71 -4.50 5.71 11.76
N ASN A 72 -4.24 4.40 11.61
CA ASN A 72 -5.28 3.44 11.27
C ASN A 72 -5.82 2.76 12.53
N THR A 73 -7.10 2.96 12.82
CA THR A 73 -7.81 2.42 14.00
C THR A 73 -8.47 1.06 13.76
N ILE A 74 -8.20 0.38 12.63
CA ILE A 74 -8.82 -0.92 12.29
C ILE A 74 -8.73 -1.95 13.42
N ASN A 75 -7.59 -2.03 14.10
CA ASN A 75 -7.36 -3.00 15.18
C ASN A 75 -8.21 -2.72 16.43
N TYR A 76 -8.60 -1.46 16.67
CA TYR A 76 -9.53 -1.10 17.74
C TYR A 76 -10.92 -1.68 17.46
N HIS A 77 -11.40 -1.54 16.22
CA HIS A 77 -12.71 -2.05 15.83
C HIS A 77 -12.73 -3.58 15.74
N LEU A 78 -11.66 -4.20 15.20
CA LEU A 78 -11.55 -5.67 15.11
C LEU A 78 -11.54 -6.33 16.48
N ALA A 79 -10.86 -5.75 17.47
CA ALA A 79 -10.87 -6.27 18.83
C ALA A 79 -12.29 -6.28 19.44
N ARG A 80 -13.09 -5.23 19.20
CA ARG A 80 -14.48 -5.15 19.67
C ARG A 80 -15.40 -6.12 18.95
N MET A 81 -15.17 -6.34 17.65
CA MET A 81 -16.01 -7.20 16.81
C MET A 81 -15.65 -8.68 16.90
N GLN A 82 -14.48 -9.03 17.45
CA GLN A 82 -13.99 -10.42 17.55
C GLN A 82 -15.06 -11.39 18.09
N LYS A 83 -15.80 -11.00 19.13
CA LYS A 83 -16.86 -11.83 19.74
C LYS A 83 -18.01 -12.21 18.80
N TYR A 84 -18.26 -11.42 17.75
CA TYR A 84 -19.32 -11.66 16.78
C TYR A 84 -18.82 -12.39 15.53
N MET A 85 -17.52 -12.28 15.24
CA MET A 85 -16.91 -12.79 14.01
C MET A 85 -16.27 -14.17 14.18
N THR A 86 -15.66 -14.45 15.34
CA THR A 86 -15.00 -15.74 15.61
C THR A 86 -15.94 -16.72 16.31
N GLY A 87 -15.68 -18.03 16.16
CA GLY A 87 -16.37 -19.05 16.95
C GLY A 87 -16.17 -18.91 18.47
N PRO A 88 -17.01 -19.56 19.30
CA PRO A 88 -16.91 -19.49 20.75
C PRO A 88 -15.51 -19.93 21.20
N ARG A 89 -14.90 -19.12 22.07
CA ARG A 89 -13.57 -19.40 22.63
C ARG A 89 -13.71 -20.62 23.56
N LYS A 90 -13.00 -21.72 23.28
CA LYS A 90 -12.82 -22.79 24.27
C LYS A 90 -12.10 -22.16 25.48
N GLN A 91 -12.81 -21.98 26.58
CA GLN A 91 -12.17 -21.71 27.86
C GLN A 91 -11.41 -22.98 28.25
N LYS A 92 -10.18 -22.81 28.71
CA LYS A 92 -9.35 -23.89 29.24
C LYS A 92 -9.71 -24.08 30.71
#